data_AF-A0A965FL48-F1
#
_entry.id   AF-A0A965FL48-F1
#
_cell.length_a   1.000
_cell.length_b   1.000
_cell.length_c   1.000
_cell.angle_alpha   90.00
_cell.angle_beta   90.00
_cell.angle_gamma   90.00
#
_symmetry.space_group_name_H-M   'P 1'
#
loop_
_entity.id
_entity.type
_entity.pdbx_description
1 polymer ?
#
loop_
_entity_poly.entity_id
_entity_poly.type
_entity_poly.pdbx_seq_one_letter_code
_entity_poly.pdbx_strand_id
1 'polypeptide(L)'
;MIEDFVASGHAADLILVVMVFEAIFLGVYLKKRGLSRYIPGFWAALIAGAALVLALRAALTGGSVVVIVVCMGLSFAAHLIELALKIVSVPTNPDYEGRA
;
A
#
# COMPACT_ATOMS: atom_id res chain seq x y z
N MET A 1 -23.48 -1.70 17.62
CA MET A 1 -22.21 -2.14 18.26
C MET A 1 -21.03 -2.09 17.28
N ILE A 2 -21.18 -2.59 16.05
CA ILE A 2 -20.11 -2.55 15.02
C ILE A 2 -19.96 -1.14 14.43
N GLU A 3 -21.07 -0.42 14.25
CA GLU A 3 -21.11 0.93 13.68
C GLU A 3 -20.34 1.95 14.53
N ASP A 4 -20.43 1.85 15.86
CA ASP A 4 -19.73 2.73 16.81
C ASP A 4 -18.21 2.54 16.73
N PHE A 5 -17.76 1.29 16.56
CA PHE A 5 -16.35 0.95 16.42
C PHE A 5 -15.74 1.49 15.12
N VAL A 6 -16.54 1.50 14.04
CA VAL A 6 -16.15 2.12 12.76
C VAL A 6 -16.17 3.64 12.88
N ALA A 7 -17.23 4.23 13.44
CA ALA A 7 -17.36 5.68 13.60
C ALA A 7 -16.26 6.29 14.51
N SER A 8 -15.79 5.54 15.50
CA SER A 8 -14.74 5.96 16.42
C SER A 8 -13.33 6.00 15.78
N GLY A 9 -13.15 5.43 14.59
CA GLY A 9 -11.85 5.38 13.90
C GLY A 9 -10.89 4.28 14.42
N HIS A 10 -11.29 3.51 15.43
CA HIS A 10 -10.51 2.37 15.95
C HIS A 10 -10.30 1.26 14.91
N ALA A 11 -11.25 1.09 13.98
CA ALA A 11 -11.09 0.17 12.86
C ALA A 11 -9.87 0.53 11.99
N ALA A 12 -9.62 1.82 11.77
CA ALA A 12 -8.46 2.28 10.99
C ALA A 12 -7.14 2.05 11.75
N ASP A 13 -7.14 2.22 13.07
CA ASP A 13 -5.98 1.92 13.91
C ASP A 13 -5.60 0.43 13.86
N LEU A 14 -6.60 -0.47 13.94
CA LEU A 14 -6.40 -1.91 13.79
C LEU A 14 -5.77 -2.26 12.43
N ILE A 15 -6.25 -1.65 11.35
CA ILE A 15 -5.72 -1.90 10.00
C ILE A 15 -4.28 -1.38 9.87
N LEU A 16 -3.95 -0.23 10.47
CA LEU A 16 -2.58 0.28 10.50
C LEU A 16 -1.65 -0.68 11.26
N VAL A 17 -2.10 -1.23 12.39
CA VAL A 17 -1.34 -2.24 13.15
C VAL A 17 -1.09 -3.48 12.29
N VAL A 18 -2.12 -3.99 11.60
CA VAL A 18 -1.98 -5.15 10.70
C VAL A 18 -1.02 -4.85 9.55
N MET A 19 -1.08 -3.67 8.95
CA MET A 19 -0.14 -3.26 7.89
C MET A 19 1.31 -3.22 8.37
N VAL A 20 1.57 -2.74 9.59
CA VAL A 20 2.92 -2.77 10.19
C VAL A 20 3.38 -4.22 10.39
N PHE A 21 2.49 -5.10 10.85
CA PHE A 21 2.78 -6.52 10.97
C PHE A 21 3.10 -7.17 9.62
N GLU A 22 2.30 -6.90 8.58
CA GLU A 22 2.58 -7.38 7.21
C GLU A 22 3.90 -6.83 6.67
N ALA A 23 4.21 -5.55 6.91
CA ALA A 23 5.47 -4.92 6.51
C ALA A 23 6.68 -5.65 7.09
N ILE A 24 6.63 -5.94 8.39
CA ILE A 24 7.69 -6.65 9.10
C ILE A 24 7.77 -8.09 8.60
N PHE A 25 6.65 -8.80 8.57
CA PHE A 25 6.61 -10.22 8.23
C PHE A 25 7.08 -10.46 6.79
N LEU A 26 6.55 -9.70 5.84
CA LEU A 26 6.90 -9.83 4.44
C LEU A 26 8.30 -9.28 4.17
N GLY A 27 8.71 -8.18 4.81
CA GLY A 27 10.07 -7.65 4.72
C GLY A 27 11.12 -8.67 5.17
N VAL A 28 10.87 -9.37 6.29
CA VAL A 28 11.73 -10.46 6.78
C VAL A 28 11.69 -11.65 5.83
N TYR A 29 10.52 -12.02 5.31
CA TYR A 29 10.37 -13.14 4.37
C TYR A 29 11.10 -12.89 3.04
N LEU A 30 10.92 -11.70 2.44
CA LEU A 30 11.57 -11.25 1.21
C LEU A 30 13.10 -11.20 1.38
N LYS A 31 13.58 -10.68 2.51
CA LYS A 31 15.01 -10.68 2.86
C LYS A 31 15.58 -12.09 2.97
N LYS A 32 14.85 -13.02 3.60
CA LYS A 32 15.27 -14.43 3.72
C LYS A 32 15.30 -15.17 2.38
N ARG A 33 14.41 -14.81 1.44
CA ARG A 33 14.31 -15.47 0.13
C ARG A 33 15.22 -14.85 -0.94
N GLY A 34 15.90 -13.73 -0.67
CA GLY A 34 16.74 -13.05 -1.66
C GLY A 34 15.96 -12.33 -2.77
N LEU A 35 14.65 -12.15 -2.62
CA LEU A 35 13.78 -11.45 -3.59
C LEU A 35 13.85 -9.92 -3.44
N SER A 36 15.07 -9.39 -3.30
CA SER A 36 15.29 -7.96 -3.01
C SER A 36 14.77 -7.02 -4.11
N ARG A 37 14.55 -7.55 -5.32
CA ARG A 37 13.98 -6.83 -6.48
C ARG A 37 12.54 -6.37 -6.26
N TYR A 38 11.76 -7.05 -5.42
CA TYR A 38 10.33 -6.77 -5.20
C TYR A 38 10.07 -5.84 -4.01
N ILE A 39 11.11 -5.57 -3.20
CA ILE A 39 11.04 -4.70 -2.02
C ILE A 39 10.50 -3.30 -2.35
N PRO A 40 11.00 -2.56 -3.37
CA PRO A 40 10.54 -1.18 -3.59
C PRO A 40 9.05 -1.09 -3.99
N GLY A 41 8.54 -2.03 -4.81
CA GLY A 41 7.11 -2.07 -5.15
C GLY A 41 6.24 -2.41 -3.95
N PHE A 42 6.68 -3.33 -3.09
CA PHE A 42 5.96 -3.67 -1.87
C PHE A 42 5.87 -2.51 -0.87
N TRP A 43 6.97 -1.77 -0.67
CA TRP A 43 6.97 -0.60 0.21
C TRP A 43 6.07 0.51 -0.33
N ALA A 44 6.04 0.72 -1.65
CA ALA A 44 5.12 1.67 -2.27
C ALA A 44 3.65 1.28 -2.04
N ALA A 45 3.31 -0.01 -2.16
CA ALA A 45 1.97 -0.53 -1.88
C ALA A 45 1.53 -0.28 -0.44
N LEU A 46 2.41 -0.58 0.52
CA LEU A 46 2.15 -0.38 1.94
C LEU A 46 1.97 1.08 2.30
N ILE A 47 2.83 1.96 1.76
CA ILE A 47 2.72 3.40 1.99
C ILE A 47 1.41 3.93 1.39
N ALA A 48 1.02 3.46 0.21
CA ALA A 48 -0.25 3.82 -0.42
C ALA A 48 -1.46 3.39 0.44
N GLY A 49 -1.44 2.16 0.94
CA GLY A 49 -2.48 1.62 1.82
C GLY A 49 -2.55 2.36 3.15
N ALA A 50 -1.41 2.58 3.82
CA ALA A 50 -1.33 3.27 5.10
C ALA A 50 -1.83 4.72 5.00
N ALA A 51 -1.45 5.43 3.94
CA ALA A 51 -1.94 6.78 3.67
C ALA A 51 -3.47 6.82 3.48
N LEU A 52 -4.05 5.84 2.78
CA LEU A 52 -5.50 5.75 2.59
C LEU A 52 -6.24 5.48 3.90
N VAL A 53 -5.70 4.59 4.73
CA VAL A 53 -6.31 4.26 6.04
C VAL A 53 -6.21 5.43 7.01
N LEU A 54 -5.11 6.19 6.97
CA LEU A 54 -4.97 7.47 7.69
C LEU A 54 -5.98 8.52 7.22
N ALA A 55 -6.22 8.62 5.91
CA ALA A 55 -7.25 9.50 5.35
C ALA A 55 -8.65 9.09 5.83
N LEU A 56 -8.94 7.79 5.83
CA LEU A 56 -10.20 7.24 6.33
C LEU A 56 -10.38 7.51 7.82
N ARG A 57 -9.34 7.32 8.63
CA ARG A 57 -9.33 7.68 10.07
C ARG A 57 -9.65 9.16 10.25
N ALA A 58 -8.98 10.04 9.50
CA ALA A 58 -9.22 11.48 9.57
C ALA A 58 -10.67 11.83 9.14
N ALA A 59 -11.23 11.16 8.14
CA ALA A 59 -12.61 11.36 7.71
C ALA A 59 -13.63 10.92 8.78
N LEU A 60 -13.39 9.80 9.45
CA LEU A 60 -14.29 9.26 10.48
C LEU A 60 -14.24 10.07 11.78
N THR A 61 -13.06 10.58 12.17
CA THR A 61 -12.91 11.37 13.41
C THR A 61 -13.25 12.86 13.25
N GLY A 62 -13.80 13.29 12.10
CA GLY A 62 -14.05 14.71 11.81
C GLY A 62 -12.78 15.56 11.70
N GLY A 63 -11.67 14.95 11.30
CA GLY A 63 -10.39 15.62 11.07
C GLY A 63 -10.45 16.61 9.90
N SER A 64 -9.44 17.45 9.79
CA SER A 64 -9.43 18.50 8.77
C SER A 64 -9.46 17.92 7.35
N VAL A 65 -10.36 18.45 6.52
CA VAL A 65 -10.54 18.04 5.11
C VAL A 65 -9.23 18.11 4.32
N VAL A 66 -8.36 19.06 4.67
CA VAL A 66 -7.02 19.20 4.08
C VAL A 66 -6.16 17.95 4.29
N VAL A 67 -6.17 17.35 5.49
CA VAL A 67 -5.39 16.14 5.78
C VAL A 67 -5.93 14.95 4.98
N ILE A 68 -7.24 14.86 4.82
CA ILE A 68 -7.89 13.80 4.04
C ILE A 68 -7.45 13.88 2.56
N VAL A 69 -7.55 15.07 1.95
CA VAL A 69 -7.18 15.28 0.55
C VAL A 69 -5.69 15.06 0.31
N VAL A 70 -4.82 15.52 1.22
CA VAL A 70 -3.37 15.29 1.12
C VAL A 70 -3.04 13.81 1.24
N CYS A 71 -3.61 13.09 2.22
CA CYS A 71 -3.38 11.65 2.39
C CYS A 71 -3.92 10.83 1.21
N MET A 72 -5.08 11.19 0.65
CA MET A 72 -5.61 10.54 -0.56
C MET A 72 -4.72 10.80 -1.78
N GLY A 73 -4.25 12.05 -1.95
CA GLY A 73 -3.33 12.41 -3.03
C GLY A 73 -2.00 11.65 -2.93
N LEU A 74 -1.45 11.53 -1.71
CA LEU A 74 -0.24 10.78 -1.44
C LEU A 74 -0.41 9.29 -1.73
N SER A 75 -1.54 8.71 -1.32
CA SER A 75 -1.90 7.31 -1.60
C SER A 75 -1.98 7.04 -3.10
N PHE A 76 -2.64 7.92 -3.85
CA PHE A 76 -2.75 7.82 -5.30
C PHE A 76 -1.37 7.92 -5.99
N ALA A 77 -0.54 8.89 -5.59
CA ALA A 77 0.80 9.04 -6.13
C ALA A 77 1.68 7.80 -5.85
N ALA A 78 1.63 7.27 -4.62
CA ALA A 78 2.36 6.05 -4.26
C ALA A 78 1.91 4.84 -5.10
N HIS A 79 0.61 4.72 -5.38
CA HIS A 79 0.07 3.66 -6.21
C HIS A 79 0.51 3.78 -7.68
N LEU A 80 0.56 4.99 -8.23
CA LEU A 80 1.09 5.23 -9.57
C LEU A 80 2.57 4.88 -9.67
N ILE A 81 3.36 5.20 -8.64
CA ILE A 81 4.79 4.86 -8.58
C ILE A 81 4.97 3.34 -8.55
N GLU A 82 4.20 2.62 -7.73
CA GLU A 82 4.23 1.16 -7.71
C GLU A 82 3.90 0.57 -9.08
N LEU A 83 2.83 1.06 -9.72
CA LEU A 83 2.40 0.57 -11.02
C LEU A 83 3.46 0.84 -12.09
N ALA A 84 4.08 2.01 -12.08
CA ALA A 84 5.17 2.36 -12.97
C ALA A 84 6.40 1.45 -12.76
N LEU A 85 6.79 1.21 -11.50
CA LEU A 85 7.89 0.30 -11.16
C LEU A 85 7.61 -1.14 -11.60
N LYS A 86 6.34 -1.60 -11.49
CA LYS A 86 5.92 -2.92 -11.92
C LYS A 86 5.92 -3.06 -13.44
N ILE A 87 5.42 -2.07 -14.16
CA ILE A 87 5.42 -2.05 -15.64
C ILE A 87 6.86 -2.04 -16.18
N VAL A 88 7.74 -1.21 -15.62
CA VAL A 88 9.17 -1.19 -15.99
C VAL A 88 9.88 -2.50 -15.67
N SER A 89 9.37 -3.27 -14.71
CA SER A 89 9.96 -4.55 -14.29
C SER A 89 9.42 -5.77 -15.06
N VAL A 90 8.42 -5.62 -15.93
CA VAL A 90 8.00 -6.70 -16.85
C VAL A 90 9.11 -6.89 -17.88
N PRO A 91 9.79 -8.06 -17.93
CA PRO A 91 10.68 -8.35 -19.02
C PRO A 91 9.82 -8.43 -20.29
N THR A 92 10.06 -7.53 -21.24
CA THR A 92 9.62 -7.72 -22.61
C THR A 92 10.38 -8.92 -23.15
N ASN A 93 9.85 -10.13 -22.94
CA ASN A 93 10.41 -11.34 -23.53
C ASN A 93 10.05 -11.34 -25.02
N PRO A 94 10.99 -11.21 -25.97
CA PRO A 94 10.67 -11.25 -27.40
C PRO A 94 10.45 -12.68 -27.93
N ASP A 95 10.57 -13.73 -27.11
CA ASP A 95 10.57 -15.13 -27.57
C ASP A 95 9.18 -15.72 -27.96
N TYR A 96 8.23 -14.91 -28.45
CA TYR A 96 7.00 -15.43 -29.10
C TYR A 96 7.19 -15.70 -30.60
N GLU A 97 8.34 -15.35 -31.18
CA GLU A 97 8.66 -15.65 -32.57
C GLU A 97 9.28 -17.05 -32.69
N GLY A 98 8.50 -18.03 -33.18
CA GLY A 98 9.06 -19.17 -33.90
C GLY A 98 9.10 -20.53 -33.19
N ARG A 99 7.96 -21.01 -32.67
CA ARG A 99 7.71 -22.46 -32.64
C ARG A 99 6.59 -22.78 -33.64
N ALA A 100 6.96 -22.75 -34.91
CA ALA A 100 6.25 -23.41 -36.01
C ALA A 100 6.79 -24.84 -36.16
#